data_AF-A0A6N8NL82-F1
#
_entry.id   AF-A0A6N8NL82-F1
#
_cell.length_a   1.000
_cell.length_b   1.000
_cell.length_c   1.000
_cell.angle_alpha   90.00
_cell.angle_beta   90.00
_cell.angle_gamma   90.00
#
_symmetry.space_group_name_H-M   'P 1'
#
loop_
_entity.id
_entity.type
_entity.pdbx_description
1 polymer ?
#
loop_
_entity_poly.entity_id
_entity_poly.type
_entity_poly.pdbx_seq_one_letter_code
_entity_poly.pdbx_strand_id
1 'polypeptide(L)'
;AHLNTLMAEMAALKENFRRERWIEVDMAWHEHIYEMSANPFLTSFASLFHSVYHTYFTSITSDTVIKLDLHQAIVDAIIQSDGDAAFKACQALLRSPDK
;
A
#
# COMPACT_ATOMS: atom_id res chain seq x y z
N ALA A 1 15.10 -0.47 0.43
CA ALA A 1 15.49 0.32 -0.76
C ALA A 1 14.33 0.45 -1.74
N HIS A 2 13.71 -0.65 -2.20
CA HIS A 2 12.60 -0.58 -3.15
C HIS A 2 11.28 -0.06 -2.55
N LEU A 3 10.88 -0.53 -1.36
CA LEU A 3 9.68 -0.05 -0.65
C LEU A 3 9.64 1.49 -0.49
N ASN A 4 10.77 2.09 -0.14
CA ASN A 4 10.88 3.55 0.05
C ASN A 4 10.73 4.31 -1.28
N THR A 5 11.22 3.75 -2.38
CA THR A 5 11.06 4.34 -3.71
C THR A 5 9.59 4.36 -4.12
N LEU A 6 8.86 3.27 -3.85
CA LEU A 6 7.41 3.19 -4.12
C LEU A 6 6.63 4.20 -3.25
N MET A 7 6.97 4.35 -1.97
CA MET A 7 6.38 5.37 -1.10
C MET A 7 6.65 6.80 -1.57
N ALA A 8 7.88 7.10 -1.99
CA ALA A 8 8.22 8.41 -2.53
C ALA A 8 7.44 8.72 -3.81
N GLU A 9 7.22 7.71 -4.66
CA GLU A 9 6.40 7.88 -5.86
C GLU A 9 4.92 8.09 -5.52
N MET A 10 4.36 7.35 -4.56
CA MET A 10 3.01 7.62 -4.06
C MET A 10 2.87 9.04 -3.51
N ALA A 11 3.87 9.51 -2.74
CA ALA A 11 3.88 10.90 -2.26
C ALA A 11 3.89 11.93 -3.41
N ALA A 12 4.66 11.69 -4.47
CA ALA A 12 4.67 12.55 -5.64
C ALA A 12 3.34 12.52 -6.42
N LEU A 13 2.71 11.34 -6.54
CA LEU A 13 1.41 11.17 -7.18
C LEU A 13 0.27 11.82 -6.37
N LYS A 14 0.42 12.03 -5.05
CA LYS A 14 -0.55 12.78 -4.26
C LYS A 14 -0.65 14.25 -4.67
N GLU A 15 0.47 14.87 -5.04
CA GLU A 15 0.51 16.27 -5.48
C GLU A 15 -0.06 16.45 -6.89
N ASN A 16 0.06 15.43 -7.75
CA ASN A 16 -0.50 15.41 -9.10
C ASN A 16 -1.11 14.03 -9.40
N PHE A 17 -2.37 13.86 -8.98
CA PHE A 17 -3.05 12.58 -8.98
C PHE A 17 -3.25 12.04 -10.40
N ARG A 18 -2.57 10.93 -10.69
CA ARG A 18 -2.76 10.12 -11.89
C ARG A 18 -3.26 8.75 -11.48
N ARG A 19 -4.58 8.55 -11.56
CA ARG A 19 -5.27 7.36 -11.03
C ARG A 19 -4.63 6.04 -11.47
N GLU A 20 -4.42 5.84 -12.77
CA GLU A 20 -3.84 4.59 -13.29
C GLU A 20 -2.46 4.32 -12.70
N ARG A 21 -1.59 5.34 -12.68
CA ARG A 21 -0.25 5.21 -12.12
C ARG A 21 -0.27 5.02 -10.59
N TRP A 22 -1.21 5.65 -9.89
CA TRP A 22 -1.40 5.44 -8.46
C TRP A 22 -1.72 3.97 -8.16
N ILE A 23 -2.66 3.38 -8.91
CA ILE A 23 -3.07 1.98 -8.73
C ILE A 23 -1.87 1.04 -8.94
N GLU A 24 -1.07 1.27 -9.98
CA GLU A 24 0.13 0.47 -10.25
C GLU A 24 1.15 0.53 -9.10
N VAL A 25 1.44 1.74 -8.60
CA VAL A 25 2.46 1.96 -7.57
C VAL A 25 2.01 1.43 -6.21
N ASP A 26 0.74 1.65 -5.84
CA ASP A 26 0.16 1.15 -4.59
C ASP A 26 0.09 -0.38 -4.58
N MET A 27 -0.24 -1.00 -5.72
CA MET A 27 -0.22 -2.45 -5.86
C MET A 27 1.20 -3.01 -5.73
N ALA A 28 2.17 -2.44 -6.47
CA ALA A 28 3.57 -2.86 -6.37
C ALA A 28 4.10 -2.73 -4.94
N TRP A 29 3.62 -1.74 -4.18
CA TRP A 29 3.96 -1.57 -2.78
C TRP A 29 3.41 -2.71 -1.90
N HIS A 30 2.14 -3.08 -2.06
CA HIS A 30 1.54 -4.21 -1.34
C HIS A 30 2.23 -5.54 -1.67
N GLU A 31 2.51 -5.79 -2.96
CA GLU A 31 3.22 -7.00 -3.40
C GLU A 31 4.60 -7.11 -2.76
N HIS A 32 5.35 -6.01 -2.73
CA HIS A 32 6.67 -6.02 -2.15
C HIS A 32 6.66 -6.28 -0.63
N ILE A 33 5.64 -5.80 0.10
CA ILE A 33 5.46 -6.14 1.52
C ILE A 33 5.22 -7.65 1.70
N TYR A 34 4.41 -8.27 0.84
CA TYR A 34 4.19 -9.72 0.90
C TYR A 34 5.45 -10.51 0.60
N GLU A 35 6.27 -10.08 -0.36
CA GLU A 35 7.59 -10.68 -0.62
C GLU A 35 8.53 -10.56 0.58
N MET A 36 8.58 -9.38 1.22
CA MET A 36 9.41 -9.13 2.40
C MET A 36 9.02 -10.01 3.60
N SER A 37 7.78 -10.51 3.66
CA SER A 37 7.34 -11.43 4.71
C SER A 37 7.95 -12.84 4.60
N ALA A 38 8.55 -13.18 3.45
CA ALA A 38 9.04 -14.52 3.12
C ALA A 38 8.00 -15.64 3.35
N ASN A 39 6.70 -15.30 3.29
CA ASN A 39 5.60 -16.23 3.46
C ASN A 39 5.04 -16.66 2.09
N PRO A 40 5.29 -17.89 1.62
CA PRO A 40 4.89 -18.35 0.30
C PRO A 40 3.38 -18.28 0.03
N PHE A 41 2.57 -18.38 1.09
CA PHE A 41 1.12 -18.20 0.98
C PHE A 41 0.81 -16.76 0.57
N LEU A 42 1.30 -15.77 1.33
CA LEU A 42 1.06 -14.35 1.05
C LEU A 42 1.64 -13.91 -0.30
N THR A 43 2.84 -14.38 -0.66
CA THR A 43 3.44 -14.11 -1.97
C THR A 43 2.59 -14.68 -3.11
N SER A 44 1.94 -15.83 -2.92
CA SER A 44 1.03 -16.41 -3.93
C SER A 44 -0.30 -15.64 -4.03
N PHE A 45 -0.74 -15.00 -2.95
CA PHE A 45 -1.93 -14.15 -2.97
C PHE A 45 -1.69 -12.82 -3.70
N ALA A 46 -0.48 -12.26 -3.59
CA ALA A 46 -0.08 -11.03 -4.30
C ALA A 46 -0.44 -11.08 -5.79
N SER A 47 -0.02 -12.16 -6.46
CA SER A 47 -0.25 -12.36 -7.91
C SER A 47 -1.71 -12.63 -8.26
N LEU A 48 -2.48 -13.28 -7.38
CA LEU A 48 -3.91 -13.55 -7.58
C LEU A 48 -4.76 -12.29 -7.44
N PHE A 49 -4.35 -11.36 -6.59
CA PHE A 49 -5.11 -10.14 -6.35
C PHE A 49 -4.86 -9.04 -7.38
N HIS A 50 -3.93 -9.18 -8.32
CA HIS A 50 -3.64 -8.14 -9.32
C HIS A 50 -4.91 -7.63 -10.05
N SER A 51 -5.78 -8.54 -10.51
CA SER A 51 -7.05 -8.18 -11.18
C SER A 51 -8.12 -7.65 -10.22
N VAL A 52 -8.14 -8.15 -8.98
CA VAL A 52 -9.08 -7.75 -7.93
C VAL A 52 -8.72 -6.38 -7.39
N TYR A 53 -7.45 -6.09 -7.15
CA TYR A 53 -6.91 -4.79 -6.75
C TYR A 53 -7.15 -3.75 -7.82
N HIS A 54 -6.87 -4.07 -9.09
CA HIS A 54 -7.15 -3.15 -10.19
C HIS A 54 -8.64 -2.77 -10.23
N THR A 55 -9.54 -3.76 -10.12
CA THR A 55 -10.99 -3.51 -10.12
C THR A 55 -11.45 -2.76 -8.86
N TYR A 56 -10.99 -3.18 -7.68
CA TYR A 56 -11.33 -2.57 -6.40
C TYR A 56 -10.87 -1.12 -6.37
N PHE A 57 -9.57 -0.85 -6.59
CA PHE A 57 -9.03 0.50 -6.59
C PHE A 57 -9.64 1.39 -7.68
N THR A 58 -9.89 0.86 -8.89
CA THR A 58 -10.64 1.62 -9.93
C THR A 58 -12.03 2.03 -9.44
N SER A 59 -12.71 1.18 -8.66
CA SER A 59 -14.06 1.45 -8.16
C SER A 59 -14.12 2.38 -6.96
N ILE A 60 -13.07 2.45 -6.13
CA ILE A 60 -13.03 3.26 -4.89
C ILE A 60 -12.19 4.53 -4.99
N THR A 61 -11.25 4.63 -5.92
CA THR A 61 -10.46 5.86 -6.13
C THR A 61 -11.25 6.84 -6.97
N SER A 62 -12.33 7.37 -6.39
CA SER A 62 -13.31 8.23 -7.07
C SER A 62 -12.68 9.50 -7.65
N ASP A 63 -11.61 10.03 -7.03
CA ASP A 63 -10.68 11.04 -7.56
C ASP A 63 -9.66 11.53 -6.52
N THR A 64 -9.45 10.78 -5.43
CA THR A 64 -8.60 11.22 -4.32
C THR A 64 -7.66 10.11 -3.84
N VAL A 65 -6.51 10.55 -3.32
CA VAL A 65 -5.57 9.69 -2.63
C VAL A 65 -6.18 9.19 -1.32
N ILE A 66 -6.30 7.87 -1.20
CA ILE A 66 -6.85 7.24 -0.01
C ILE A 66 -5.72 7.03 1.00
N LYS A 67 -5.82 7.68 2.16
CA LYS A 67 -5.12 7.30 3.41
C LYS A 67 -3.58 7.13 3.28
N LEU A 68 -2.89 7.94 2.46
CA LEU A 68 -1.42 7.83 2.27
C LEU A 68 -0.64 7.95 3.59
N ASP A 69 -1.07 8.83 4.49
CA ASP A 69 -0.38 9.04 5.77
C ASP A 69 -0.41 7.78 6.64
N LEU A 70 -1.44 6.93 6.49
CA LEU A 70 -1.54 5.63 7.17
C LEU A 70 -0.64 4.57 6.52
N HIS A 71 -0.45 4.62 5.19
CA HIS A 71 0.52 3.76 4.49
C HIS A 71 1.96 4.11 4.90
N GLN A 72 2.27 5.41 5.06
CA GLN A 72 3.57 5.86 5.52
C GLN A 72 3.89 5.36 6.94
N ALA A 73 2.92 5.40 7.86
CA ALA A 73 3.11 4.86 9.21
C ALA A 73 3.45 3.36 9.23
N ILE A 74 2.90 2.58 8.29
CA ILE A 74 3.23 1.16 8.15
C ILE A 74 4.67 1.00 7.65
N VAL A 75 5.07 1.75 6.61
CA VAL A 75 6.45 1.70 6.08
C VAL A 75 7.47 2.11 7.12
N ASP A 76 7.22 3.20 7.85
CA ASP A 76 8.14 3.69 8.87
C ASP A 76 8.39 2.63 9.95
N ALA A 77 7.35 1.93 10.37
CA ALA A 77 7.46 0.83 11.35
C ALA A 77 8.22 -0.38 10.78
N ILE A 78 7.97 -0.76 9.53
CA ILE A 78 8.69 -1.85 8.85
C ILE A 78 10.18 -1.51 8.72
N ILE A 79 10.53 -0.29 8.31
CA ILE A 79 11.93 0.16 8.19
C ILE A 79 12.64 0.11 9.54
N GLN A 80 11.94 0.47 10.61
CA GLN A 80 12.45 0.39 11.99
C GLN A 80 12.53 -1.03 12.53
N SER A 81 12.09 -2.04 11.76
CA SER A 81 11.97 -3.44 12.20
C SER A 81 11.09 -3.60 13.44
N ASP A 82 10.10 -2.71 13.62
CA ASP A 82 9.14 -2.75 14.73
C ASP A 82 7.83 -3.39 14.25
N GLY A 83 7.73 -4.71 14.45
CA GLY A 83 6.56 -5.49 14.04
C GLY A 83 5.28 -5.12 14.79
N ASP A 84 5.37 -4.73 16.06
CA ASP A 84 4.20 -4.33 16.86
C ASP A 84 3.66 -2.98 16.40
N ALA A 85 4.55 -2.03 16.09
CA ALA A 85 4.17 -0.75 15.50
C ALA A 85 3.55 -0.95 14.11
N ALA A 86 4.13 -1.83 13.28
CA ALA A 86 3.58 -2.13 11.96
C ALA A 86 2.18 -2.74 12.06
N PHE A 87 1.97 -3.67 13.00
CA PHE A 87 0.66 -4.27 13.26
C PHE A 87 -0.38 -3.22 13.70
N LYS A 88 -0.01 -2.33 14.63
CA LYS A 88 -0.89 -1.23 15.10
C LYS A 88 -1.22 -0.26 13.96
N ALA A 89 -0.26 0.07 13.11
CA ALA A 89 -0.47 0.95 11.96
C ALA A 89 -1.45 0.30 10.95
N CYS A 90 -1.32 -0.99 10.67
CA CYS A 90 -2.29 -1.74 9.86
C CYS A 90 -3.70 -1.72 10.47
N GLN A 91 -3.82 -1.89 11.80
CA GLN A 91 -5.13 -1.79 12.47
C GLN A 91 -5.74 -0.40 12.35
N ALA A 92 -4.93 0.66 12.43
CA ALA A 92 -5.40 2.04 12.24
C ALA A 92 -5.92 2.27 10.81
N LEU A 93 -5.20 1.76 9.80
CA LEU A 93 -5.64 1.81 8.40
C LEU A 93 -7.02 1.14 8.20
N LEU A 94 -7.18 -0.08 8.70
CA LEU A 94 -8.41 -0.87 8.53
C LEU A 94 -9.62 -0.28 9.29
N ARG A 95 -9.38 0.42 10.39
CA ARG A 95 -10.43 1.07 11.19
C ARG A 95 -10.74 2.49 10.76
N SER A 96 -9.92 3.09 9.89
CA SER A 96 -10.17 4.44 9.41
C SER A 96 -11.45 4.43 8.57
N PRO A 97 -12.44 5.30 8.88
CA PRO A 97 -13.61 5.43 8.04
C PRO A 97 -13.20 5.82 6.62
N ASP A 98 -13.96 5.32 5.64
CA ASP A 98 -13.86 5.77 4.25
C ASP A 98 -14.43 7.18 4.21
N LYS A 99 -13.58 8.16 3.91
CA LYS A 99 -14.00 9.54 3.69
C LYS A 99 -14.58 9.69 2.30
#